data_AF-A0AAW2XB85-F1
#
_entry.id   AF-A0AAW2XB85-F1
#
_cell.length_a   1.000
_cell.length_b   1.000
_cell.length_c   1.000
_cell.angle_alpha   90.00
_cell.angle_beta   90.00
_cell.angle_gamma   90.00
#
_symmetry.space_group_name_H-M   'P 1'
#
loop_
_entity.id
_entity.type
_entity.pdbx_description
1 polymer ?
#
loop_
_entity_poly.entity_id
_entity_poly.type
_entity_poly.pdbx_seq_one_letter_code
_entity_poly.pdbx_strand_id
1 'polypeptide(L)'
;MTWHATHQTEEGSMVHPSDAEAWRYFDRTHPDFAAEPRNVRLGLCTDGFAPHGQYGRTYSCWPVILTPYNLPPKMCMSFECMFLTMVIPGPSNPKRLIDIYLEPLIEELQNAKDEIFTMRTALMWTVNDLPTYGMAFGWSTAGVMGCSVCMEDTRAFYLQNGRKACYFDCHRQFLPPDHPYRRNKKAFTKNRVERKVAWPRLIGEQMYS
;
A
#
# COMPACT_ATOMS: atom_id res chain seq x y z
N MET A 1 24.03 -2.18 6.95
CA MET A 1 22.59 -2.46 6.82
C MET A 1 22.35 -3.82 6.15
N THR A 2 22.75 -4.92 6.81
CA THR A 2 22.69 -6.29 6.22
C THR A 2 21.96 -7.29 7.11
N TRP A 3 21.34 -6.83 8.21
CA TRP A 3 20.74 -7.71 9.22
C TRP A 3 19.67 -8.64 8.62
N HIS A 4 18.85 -8.11 7.70
CA HIS A 4 17.82 -8.88 7.01
C HIS A 4 18.34 -10.13 6.28
N ALA A 5 19.63 -10.17 5.92
CA ALA A 5 20.25 -11.26 5.18
C ALA A 5 20.94 -12.29 6.09
N THR A 6 21.26 -11.91 7.34
CA THR A 6 21.98 -12.77 8.28
C THR A 6 21.11 -13.31 9.40
N HIS A 7 19.91 -12.76 9.60
CA HIS A 7 18.99 -13.24 10.62
C HIS A 7 18.34 -14.57 10.22
N GLN A 8 17.91 -15.33 11.23
CA GLN A 8 17.24 -16.62 11.05
C GLN A 8 15.92 -16.59 11.82
N THR A 9 14.90 -17.18 11.20
CA THR A 9 13.55 -17.28 11.75
C THR A 9 13.04 -18.70 11.65
N GLU A 10 12.22 -19.09 12.63
CA GLU A 10 11.53 -20.37 12.61
C GLU A 10 10.52 -20.41 11.46
N GLU A 11 10.38 -21.58 10.83
CA GLU A 11 9.44 -21.77 9.73
C GLU A 11 8.01 -21.49 10.19
N GLY A 12 7.31 -20.63 9.44
CA GLY A 12 5.96 -20.19 9.77
C GLY A 12 5.88 -18.97 10.70
N SER A 13 7.00 -18.47 11.21
CA SER A 13 7.06 -17.21 11.96
C SER A 13 7.42 -16.04 11.05
N MET A 14 6.83 -14.87 11.31
CA MET A 14 7.14 -13.61 10.63
C MET A 14 7.46 -12.57 11.71
N VAL A 15 8.74 -12.38 11.99
CA VAL A 15 9.22 -11.41 13.01
C VAL A 15 9.82 -10.17 12.36
N HIS A 16 10.06 -10.22 11.06
CA HIS A 16 10.61 -9.13 10.28
C HIS A 16 9.97 -9.12 8.86
N PRO A 17 9.82 -7.95 8.21
CA PRO A 17 9.27 -7.90 6.85
C PRO A 17 10.02 -8.74 5.81
N SER A 18 11.31 -9.05 6.02
CA SER A 18 12.07 -9.96 5.15
C SER A 18 11.65 -11.43 5.23
N ASP A 19 10.87 -11.82 6.24
CA ASP A 19 10.28 -13.16 6.31
C ASP A 19 9.05 -13.29 5.39
N ALA A 20 8.48 -12.18 4.94
CA ALA A 20 7.23 -12.16 4.19
C ALA A 20 7.40 -12.63 2.74
N GLU A 21 6.35 -13.25 2.19
CA GLU A 21 6.35 -13.74 0.82
C GLU A 21 6.56 -12.62 -0.21
N ALA A 22 6.12 -11.39 0.08
CA ALA A 22 6.37 -10.25 -0.80
C ALA A 22 7.87 -9.95 -0.96
N TRP A 23 8.65 -10.07 0.12
CA TRP A 23 10.10 -9.91 0.08
C TRP A 23 10.77 -11.03 -0.70
N ARG A 24 10.39 -12.28 -0.41
CA ARG A 24 10.90 -13.46 -1.12
C ARG A 24 10.57 -13.42 -2.60
N TYR A 25 9.37 -12.98 -2.95
CA TYR A 25 8.96 -12.76 -4.34
C TYR A 25 9.85 -11.72 -5.01
N PHE A 26 10.05 -10.57 -4.38
CA PHE A 26 10.94 -9.53 -4.90
C PHE A 26 12.36 -10.06 -5.14
N ASP A 27 12.91 -10.84 -4.21
CA ASP A 27 14.25 -11.42 -4.34
C ASP A 27 14.35 -12.44 -5.49
N ARG A 28 13.30 -13.24 -5.71
CA ARG A 28 13.22 -14.15 -6.86
C ARG A 28 13.09 -13.41 -8.19
N THR A 29 12.38 -12.29 -8.22
CA THR A 29 12.17 -11.47 -9.42
C THR A 29 13.39 -10.60 -9.75
N HIS A 30 14.15 -10.19 -8.74
CA HIS A 30 15.33 -9.33 -8.87
C HIS A 30 16.57 -9.97 -8.22
N PRO A 31 17.05 -11.12 -8.72
CA PRO A 31 18.16 -11.85 -8.11
C PRO A 31 19.46 -11.02 -8.06
N ASP A 32 19.73 -10.21 -9.08
CA ASP A 32 20.91 -9.32 -9.11
C ASP A 32 20.86 -8.24 -8.02
N PHE A 33 19.67 -7.77 -7.65
CA PHE A 33 19.50 -6.85 -6.53
C PHE A 33 19.71 -7.58 -5.20
N ALA A 34 19.10 -8.76 -5.06
CA ALA A 34 19.15 -9.54 -3.82
C ALA A 34 20.54 -10.12 -3.51
N ALA A 35 21.34 -10.39 -4.55
CA ALA A 35 22.71 -10.88 -4.42
C ALA A 35 23.63 -9.92 -3.65
N GLU A 36 23.34 -8.62 -3.66
CA GLU A 36 24.06 -7.62 -2.88
C GLU A 36 23.25 -7.25 -1.61
N PRO A 37 23.55 -7.85 -0.44
CA PRO A 37 22.78 -7.65 0.79
C PRO A 37 22.89 -6.23 1.36
N ARG A 38 23.81 -5.40 0.84
CA ARG A 38 23.92 -3.97 1.22
C ARG A 38 22.93 -3.09 0.48
N ASN A 39 22.26 -3.59 -0.57
CA ASN A 39 21.18 -2.86 -1.24
C ASN A 39 20.01 -2.62 -0.27
N VAL A 40 19.40 -1.44 -0.37
CA VAL A 40 18.47 -0.94 0.64
C VAL A 40 17.03 -1.14 0.20
N ARG A 41 16.22 -1.73 1.09
CA ARG A 41 14.79 -1.91 0.91
C ARG A 41 14.06 -0.95 1.84
N LEU A 42 13.19 -0.15 1.26
CA LEU A 42 12.55 0.99 1.91
C LEU A 42 11.05 0.79 1.97
N GLY A 43 10.45 1.26 3.07
CA GLY A 43 9.03 1.61 3.14
C GLY A 43 8.87 3.11 3.04
N LEU A 44 7.83 3.56 2.35
CA LEU A 44 7.42 4.95 2.32
C LEU A 44 6.07 5.09 3.02
N CYS A 45 5.93 6.07 3.90
CA CYS A 45 4.62 6.43 4.44
C CYS A 45 4.38 7.92 4.31
N THR A 46 3.12 8.28 4.04
CA THR A 46 2.68 9.66 4.01
C THR A 46 1.21 9.73 4.43
N ASP A 47 0.83 10.83 5.07
CA ASP A 47 -0.54 11.11 5.47
C ASP A 47 -0.71 12.61 5.72
N GLY A 48 -1.93 13.13 5.65
CA GLY A 48 -2.24 14.51 5.96
C GLY A 48 -2.56 14.71 7.43
N PHE A 49 -1.79 15.53 8.13
CA PHE A 49 -2.10 15.94 9.50
C PHE A 49 -2.38 17.45 9.62
N ALA A 50 -3.21 17.84 10.58
CA ALA A 50 -3.57 19.24 10.85
C ALA A 50 -2.78 19.76 12.07
N PRO A 51 -1.70 20.56 11.89
CA PRO A 51 -0.82 20.98 12.99
C PRO A 51 -1.51 21.93 13.98
N HIS A 52 -2.57 22.65 13.57
CA HIS A 52 -3.26 23.63 14.40
C HIS A 52 -4.54 23.08 15.07
N GLY A 53 -4.78 21.76 14.99
CA GLY A 53 -5.95 21.12 15.58
C GLY A 53 -7.29 21.50 14.93
N GLN A 54 -8.40 21.08 15.54
CA GLN A 54 -9.76 21.21 15.00
C GLN A 54 -10.29 22.66 14.99
N TYR A 55 -9.73 23.55 15.81
CA TYR A 55 -10.22 24.93 16.00
C TYR A 55 -9.36 25.99 15.28
N GLY A 56 -8.31 25.56 14.59
CA GLY A 56 -7.45 26.43 13.78
C GLY A 56 -7.96 26.64 12.35
N ARG A 57 -7.22 27.44 11.56
CA ARG A 57 -7.43 27.51 10.10
C ARG A 57 -7.21 26.13 9.48
N THR A 58 -8.03 25.75 8.50
CA THR A 58 -7.87 24.50 7.75
C THR A 58 -6.47 24.43 7.15
N TYR A 59 -5.66 23.51 7.65
CA TYR A 59 -4.30 23.27 7.20
C TYR A 59 -4.05 21.78 7.14
N SER A 60 -3.43 21.32 6.06
CA SER A 60 -3.05 19.93 5.85
C SER A 60 -1.55 19.88 5.55
N CYS A 61 -0.78 19.31 6.46
CA CYS A 61 0.65 19.10 6.34
C CYS A 61 0.91 17.63 6.05
N TRP A 62 1.81 17.33 5.11
CA TRP A 62 2.04 15.98 4.62
C TRP A 62 3.52 15.61 4.76
N PRO A 63 3.92 14.94 5.85
CA PRO A 63 5.25 14.37 5.95
C PRO A 63 5.36 13.17 5.01
N VAL A 64 6.50 13.06 4.34
CA VAL A 64 6.92 11.86 3.61
C VAL A 64 8.06 11.25 4.41
N ILE A 65 7.86 10.02 4.88
CA ILE A 65 8.82 9.33 5.74
C ILE A 65 9.29 8.07 5.05
N LEU A 66 10.61 7.89 4.99
CA LEU A 66 11.26 6.67 4.54
C LEU A 66 11.77 5.85 5.71
N THR A 67 11.61 4.54 5.62
CA THR A 67 12.03 3.59 6.65
C THR A 67 12.87 2.47 6.01
N PRO A 68 14.14 2.27 6.41
CA PRO A 68 14.96 1.17 5.91
C PRO A 68 14.64 -0.14 6.64
N TYR A 69 14.10 -1.11 5.92
CA TYR A 69 13.80 -2.44 6.45
C TYR A 69 15.00 -3.39 6.45
N ASN A 70 16.21 -2.91 6.16
CA ASN A 70 17.41 -3.71 6.29
C ASN A 70 17.85 -3.93 7.74
N LEU A 71 17.27 -3.16 8.68
CA LEU A 71 17.65 -3.11 10.09
C LEU A 71 16.86 -4.12 10.94
N PRO A 72 17.37 -4.50 12.13
CA PRO A 72 16.64 -5.38 13.05
C PRO A 72 15.26 -4.83 13.43
N PRO A 73 14.28 -5.67 13.84
CA PRO A 73 12.92 -5.27 14.18
C PRO A 73 12.82 -4.11 15.19
N LYS A 74 13.71 -4.08 16.18
CA LYS A 74 13.75 -3.01 17.19
C LYS A 74 14.18 -1.64 16.64
N MET A 75 14.91 -1.64 15.53
CA MET A 75 15.46 -0.45 14.91
C MET A 75 14.64 -0.02 13.70
N CYS A 76 14.21 -0.96 12.84
CA CYS A 76 13.53 -0.59 11.60
C CYS A 76 12.20 0.18 11.84
N MET A 77 11.58 0.04 13.00
CA MET A 77 10.38 0.81 13.38
C MET A 77 10.66 1.90 14.42
N SER A 78 11.93 2.19 14.74
CA SER A 78 12.26 3.25 15.68
C SER A 78 12.25 4.62 14.98
N PHE A 79 11.84 5.65 15.71
CA PHE A 79 11.80 7.02 15.21
C PHE A 79 13.16 7.50 14.72
N GLU A 80 14.24 7.04 15.35
CA GLU A 80 15.63 7.39 14.99
C GLU A 80 16.05 6.84 13.62
N CYS A 81 15.41 5.76 13.16
CA CYS A 81 15.67 5.15 11.86
C CYS A 81 14.63 5.56 10.80
N MET A 82 13.63 6.36 11.17
CA MET A 82 12.64 6.92 10.24
C MET A 82 13.15 8.26 9.73
N PHE A 83 13.32 8.37 8.42
CA PHE A 83 13.80 9.59 7.77
C PHE A 83 12.62 10.41 7.29
N LEU A 84 12.40 11.57 7.91
CA LEU A 84 11.53 12.59 7.33
C LEU A 84 12.24 13.19 6.11
N THR A 85 11.92 12.70 4.92
CA THR A 85 12.58 13.12 3.67
C THR A 85 12.00 14.40 3.11
N MET A 86 10.70 14.61 3.31
CA MET A 86 10.01 15.79 2.80
C MET A 86 8.85 16.16 3.70
N VAL A 87 8.52 17.46 3.72
CA VAL A 87 7.27 17.99 4.25
C VAL A 87 6.59 18.77 3.13
N ILE A 88 5.42 18.30 2.70
CA ILE A 88 4.58 19.02 1.74
C ILE A 88 3.65 19.93 2.55
N PRO A 89 3.82 21.27 2.47
CA PRO A 89 3.04 22.20 3.26
C PRO A 89 1.62 22.37 2.72
N GLY A 90 0.72 22.80 3.61
CA GLY A 90 -0.67 23.11 3.29
C GLY A 90 -0.84 24.45 2.55
N PRO A 91 -2.07 24.99 2.47
CA PRO A 91 -3.18 24.75 3.41
C PRO A 91 -4.07 23.54 3.08
N SER A 92 -3.98 22.99 1.87
CA SER A 92 -4.79 21.86 1.41
C SER A 92 -3.95 20.62 1.17
N ASN A 93 -4.59 19.46 1.05
CA ASN A 93 -3.91 18.24 0.62
C ASN A 93 -3.35 18.37 -0.80
N PRO A 94 -2.27 17.63 -1.13
CA PRO A 94 -1.60 17.76 -2.42
C PRO A 94 -2.47 17.28 -3.59
N LYS A 95 -3.46 16.43 -3.35
CA LYS A 95 -4.35 15.85 -4.37
C LYS A 95 -3.52 15.26 -5.53
N ARG A 96 -3.71 15.82 -6.73
CA ARG A 96 -3.07 15.41 -7.98
C ARG A 96 -1.65 15.96 -8.16
N LEU A 97 -1.13 16.73 -7.21
CA LEU A 97 0.21 17.30 -7.27
C LEU A 97 1.22 16.49 -6.43
N ILE A 98 0.77 15.42 -5.74
CA ILE A 98 1.63 14.63 -4.87
C ILE A 98 2.79 13.99 -5.63
N ASP A 99 2.57 13.62 -6.89
CA ASP A 99 3.58 13.11 -7.81
C ASP A 99 4.70 14.12 -8.07
N ILE A 100 4.37 15.40 -8.29
CA ILE A 100 5.35 16.48 -8.47
C ILE A 100 6.22 16.64 -7.21
N TYR A 101 5.61 16.52 -6.03
CA TYR A 101 6.37 16.58 -4.78
C TYR A 101 7.26 15.35 -4.58
N LEU A 102 6.84 14.17 -5.02
CA LEU A 102 7.61 12.93 -4.87
C LEU A 102 8.74 12.79 -5.90
N GLU A 103 8.70 13.53 -7.01
CA GLU A 103 9.70 13.46 -8.09
C GLU A 103 11.16 13.62 -7.59
N PRO A 104 11.53 14.64 -6.78
CA PRO A 104 12.90 14.76 -6.28
C PRO A 104 13.33 13.56 -5.43
N LEU A 105 12.41 13.01 -4.62
CA LEU A 105 12.70 11.83 -3.80
C LEU A 105 12.96 10.61 -4.69
N ILE A 106 12.19 10.44 -5.76
CA ILE A 106 12.38 9.34 -6.71
C ILE A 106 13.75 9.46 -7.39
N GLU A 107 14.13 10.67 -7.81
CA GLU A 107 15.45 10.93 -8.42
C GLU A 107 16.60 10.63 -7.45
N GLU A 108 16.50 11.04 -6.19
CA GLU A 108 17.50 10.75 -5.16
C GLU A 108 17.64 9.24 -4.91
N LEU A 109 16.52 8.52 -4.83
CA LEU A 109 16.52 7.08 -4.62
C LEU A 109 17.12 6.30 -5.81
N GLN A 110 16.86 6.75 -7.04
CA GLN A 110 17.42 6.14 -8.25
C GLN A 110 18.91 6.39 -8.40
N ASN A 111 19.41 7.53 -7.91
CA ASN A 111 20.80 7.95 -8.02
C ASN A 111 21.63 7.69 -6.76
N ALA A 112 21.11 6.94 -5.79
CA ALA A 112 21.83 6.58 -4.58
C ALA A 112 23.17 5.90 -4.93
N LYS A 113 24.26 6.40 -4.36
CA LYS A 113 25.62 5.87 -4.55
C LYS A 113 26.33 5.86 -3.21
N ASP A 114 27.13 4.83 -3.00
CA ASP A 114 28.11 4.75 -1.92
C ASP A 114 29.51 4.93 -2.54
N GLU A 115 30.47 5.45 -1.78
CA GLU A 115 31.84 5.66 -2.26
C GLU A 115 32.53 4.34 -2.63
N ILE A 116 32.11 3.23 -2.02
CA ILE A 116 32.76 1.92 -2.13
C ILE A 116 32.05 1.03 -3.16
N PHE A 117 30.75 1.23 -3.39
CA PHE A 117 29.96 0.44 -4.33
C PHE A 117 28.70 1.17 -4.82
N THR A 118 28.13 0.73 -5.93
CA THR A 118 26.83 1.25 -6.36
C THR A 118 25.72 0.64 -5.51
N MET A 119 25.23 1.41 -4.53
CA MET A 119 24.06 1.04 -3.74
C MET A 119 22.79 1.17 -4.57
N ARG A 120 21.97 0.12 -4.62
CA ARG A 120 20.63 0.19 -5.21
C ARG A 120 19.59 0.29 -4.11
N THR A 121 18.54 1.07 -4.36
CA THR A 121 17.39 1.17 -3.47
C THR A 121 16.17 0.50 -4.12
N ALA A 122 15.30 -0.07 -3.29
CA ALA A 122 14.02 -0.62 -3.71
C ALA A 122 12.94 -0.15 -2.74
N LEU A 123 11.87 0.47 -3.28
CA LEU A 123 10.68 0.80 -2.52
C LEU A 123 9.78 -0.44 -2.47
N MET A 124 9.70 -1.10 -1.31
CA MET A 124 9.01 -2.38 -1.16
C MET A 124 7.49 -2.21 -1.00
N TRP A 125 7.06 -1.22 -0.23
CA TRP A 125 5.65 -0.92 -0.02
C TRP A 125 5.46 0.51 0.46
N THR A 126 4.20 0.94 0.38
CA THR A 126 3.76 2.20 0.96
C THR A 126 2.75 1.96 2.07
N VAL A 127 2.83 2.75 3.14
CA VAL A 127 1.89 2.71 4.27
C VAL A 127 1.08 3.99 4.21
N ASN A 128 -0.15 3.87 3.72
CA ASN A 128 -1.05 4.97 3.44
C ASN A 128 -2.47 4.61 3.91
N ASP A 129 -3.24 5.61 4.33
CA ASP A 129 -4.68 5.45 4.43
C ASP A 129 -5.31 5.43 3.01
N LEU A 130 -6.60 5.08 2.91
CA LEU A 130 -7.27 4.98 1.61
C LEU A 130 -7.29 6.33 0.85
N PRO A 131 -7.64 7.47 1.45
CA PRO A 131 -7.50 8.78 0.80
C PRO A 131 -6.11 9.05 0.23
N THR A 132 -5.06 8.82 1.02
CA THR A 132 -3.67 9.02 0.58
C THR A 132 -3.30 8.10 -0.55
N TYR A 133 -3.66 6.81 -0.45
CA TYR A 133 -3.44 5.84 -1.52
C TYR A 133 -4.03 6.33 -2.84
N GLY A 134 -5.25 6.88 -2.82
CA GLY A 134 -5.88 7.39 -4.02
C GLY A 134 -5.17 8.61 -4.63
N MET A 135 -4.56 9.45 -3.79
CA MET A 135 -3.75 10.57 -4.27
C MET A 135 -2.40 10.10 -4.82
N ALA A 136 -1.69 9.25 -4.09
CA ALA A 136 -0.34 8.79 -4.44
C ALA A 136 -0.30 7.91 -5.69
N PHE A 137 -1.34 7.08 -5.91
CA PHE A 137 -1.38 6.11 -7.00
C PHE A 137 -2.43 6.43 -8.07
N GLY A 138 -3.13 7.57 -7.96
CA GLY A 138 -4.16 7.98 -8.92
C GLY A 138 -5.43 7.12 -8.93
N TRP A 139 -5.59 6.19 -7.99
CA TRP A 139 -6.77 5.34 -7.91
C TRP A 139 -7.97 6.06 -7.26
N SER A 140 -9.18 5.83 -7.76
CA SER A 140 -10.38 6.34 -7.09
C SER A 140 -10.63 5.58 -5.80
N THR A 141 -10.48 6.22 -4.64
CA THR A 141 -10.75 5.58 -3.33
C THR A 141 -12.13 5.93 -2.77
N ALA A 142 -12.97 6.54 -3.60
CA ALA A 142 -14.34 6.93 -3.28
C ALA A 142 -15.34 6.38 -4.32
N GLY A 143 -16.62 6.39 -3.94
CA GLY A 143 -17.72 5.95 -4.79
C GLY A 143 -17.72 4.43 -5.00
N VAL A 144 -18.17 3.98 -6.16
CA VAL A 144 -18.27 2.55 -6.51
C VAL A 144 -16.93 1.94 -6.95
N MET A 145 -15.97 2.77 -7.36
CA MET A 145 -14.62 2.37 -7.77
C MET A 145 -13.62 2.34 -6.61
N GLY A 146 -14.08 2.52 -5.37
CA GLY A 146 -13.24 2.67 -4.18
C GLY A 146 -12.36 1.46 -3.84
N CYS A 147 -12.62 0.29 -4.40
CA CYS A 147 -11.88 -0.93 -4.10
C CYS A 147 -10.70 -1.12 -5.05
N SER A 148 -9.47 -0.90 -4.56
CA SER A 148 -8.23 -1.14 -5.32
C SER A 148 -7.95 -2.61 -5.63
N VAL A 149 -8.64 -3.54 -4.95
CA VAL A 149 -8.50 -4.98 -5.21
C VAL A 149 -9.44 -5.45 -6.30
N CYS A 150 -10.70 -4.99 -6.29
CA CYS A 150 -11.68 -5.39 -7.29
C CYS A 150 -11.60 -4.53 -8.56
N MET A 151 -11.02 -3.35 -8.47
CA MET A 151 -10.87 -2.42 -9.59
C MET A 151 -12.19 -2.16 -10.32
N GLU A 152 -12.19 -2.28 -11.65
CA GLU A 152 -13.37 -2.17 -12.50
C GLU A 152 -14.38 -3.31 -12.33
N ASP A 153 -13.94 -4.47 -11.83
CA ASP A 153 -14.81 -5.62 -11.52
C ASP A 153 -15.55 -5.47 -10.17
N THR A 154 -15.42 -4.31 -9.53
CA THR A 154 -16.24 -3.95 -8.38
C THR A 154 -17.73 -4.12 -8.67
N ARG A 155 -18.44 -4.70 -7.70
CA ARG A 155 -19.91 -4.83 -7.76
C ARG A 155 -20.65 -3.78 -6.98
N ALA A 156 -19.92 -2.80 -6.48
CA ALA A 156 -20.51 -1.69 -5.79
C ALA A 156 -21.48 -0.96 -6.73
N PHE A 157 -22.56 -0.45 -6.15
CA PHE A 157 -23.61 0.22 -6.91
C PHE A 157 -24.09 1.45 -6.15
N TYR A 158 -24.72 2.38 -6.87
CA TYR A 158 -25.38 3.51 -6.25
C TYR A 158 -26.80 3.13 -5.83
N LEU A 159 -27.18 3.43 -4.58
CA LEU A 159 -28.56 3.31 -4.14
C LEU A 159 -29.46 4.24 -4.97
N GLN A 160 -30.55 3.73 -5.53
CA GLN A 160 -31.40 4.49 -6.47
C GLN A 160 -31.88 5.82 -5.88
N ASN A 161 -32.39 5.80 -4.64
CA ASN A 161 -32.96 6.99 -4.00
C ASN A 161 -31.91 7.89 -3.34
N GLY A 162 -30.89 7.28 -2.71
CA GLY A 162 -29.89 8.01 -1.93
C GLY A 162 -28.66 8.44 -2.73
N ARG A 163 -28.45 7.88 -3.93
CA ARG A 163 -27.26 8.05 -4.79
C ARG A 163 -25.92 7.83 -4.06
N LYS A 164 -25.95 7.11 -2.92
CA LYS A 164 -24.76 6.74 -2.15
C LYS A 164 -24.20 5.43 -2.70
N ALA A 165 -22.88 5.34 -2.81
CA ALA A 165 -22.21 4.09 -3.15
C ALA A 165 -22.45 3.05 -2.03
N CYS A 166 -22.74 1.83 -2.43
CA CYS A 166 -23.05 0.72 -1.55
C CYS A 166 -22.27 -0.51 -1.99
N TYR A 167 -21.62 -1.15 -1.02
CA TYR A 167 -20.87 -2.40 -1.18
C TYR A 167 -21.62 -3.59 -0.58
N PHE A 168 -22.89 -3.38 -0.19
CA PHE A 168 -23.72 -4.44 0.36
C PHE A 168 -23.80 -5.59 -0.63
N ASP A 169 -23.69 -6.82 -0.10
CA ASP A 169 -23.74 -8.06 -0.86
C ASP A 169 -22.62 -8.29 -1.90
N CYS A 170 -21.61 -7.43 -1.96
CA CYS A 170 -20.47 -7.59 -2.87
C CYS A 170 -19.44 -8.62 -2.39
N HIS A 171 -19.50 -9.03 -1.13
CA HIS A 171 -18.50 -9.91 -0.50
C HIS A 171 -18.78 -11.41 -0.68
N ARG A 172 -20.02 -11.81 -1.00
CA ARG A 172 -20.37 -13.25 -1.11
C ARG A 172 -19.62 -13.98 -2.23
N GLN A 173 -19.10 -13.25 -3.20
CA GLN A 173 -18.26 -13.81 -4.28
C GLN A 173 -16.92 -14.35 -3.78
N PHE A 174 -16.45 -13.96 -2.59
CA PHE A 174 -15.20 -14.45 -1.98
C PHE A 174 -15.38 -15.74 -1.15
N LEU A 175 -16.62 -16.18 -0.92
CA LEU A 175 -16.89 -17.43 -0.18
C LEU A 175 -16.67 -18.65 -1.08
N PRO A 176 -16.45 -19.87 -0.57
CA PRO A 176 -16.46 -21.08 -1.39
C PRO A 176 -17.75 -21.23 -2.23
N PRO A 177 -17.72 -21.78 -3.45
CA PRO A 177 -18.89 -21.88 -4.34
C PRO A 177 -20.11 -22.61 -3.73
N ASP A 178 -19.86 -23.55 -2.84
CA ASP A 178 -20.84 -24.35 -2.12
C ASP A 178 -21.32 -23.72 -0.80
N HIS A 179 -20.74 -22.59 -0.39
CA HIS A 179 -21.04 -21.94 0.88
C HIS A 179 -22.53 -21.55 0.99
N PRO A 180 -23.26 -21.91 2.06
CA PRO A 180 -24.71 -21.70 2.19
C PRO A 180 -25.15 -20.24 1.99
N TYR A 181 -24.36 -19.27 2.44
CA TYR A 181 -24.65 -17.84 2.27
C TYR A 181 -24.73 -17.38 0.82
N ARG A 182 -24.04 -18.04 -0.13
CA ARG A 182 -24.19 -17.74 -1.57
C ARG A 182 -25.62 -18.02 -2.06
N ARG A 183 -26.32 -18.97 -1.44
CA ARG A 183 -27.70 -19.37 -1.78
C ARG A 183 -28.77 -18.71 -0.91
N ASN A 184 -28.36 -17.97 0.13
CA ASN A 184 -29.28 -17.31 1.05
C ASN A 184 -29.94 -16.09 0.37
N LYS A 185 -31.24 -16.23 0.07
CA LYS A 185 -32.07 -15.23 -0.61
C LYS A 185 -32.81 -14.28 0.36
N LYS A 186 -32.69 -14.51 1.67
CA LYS A 186 -33.46 -13.81 2.72
C LYS A 186 -32.61 -12.82 3.51
N ALA A 187 -31.42 -13.21 3.94
CA ALA A 187 -30.55 -12.37 4.79
C ALA A 187 -29.72 -11.33 3.99
N PHE A 188 -29.59 -11.53 2.68
CA PHE A 188 -28.84 -10.66 1.77
C PHE A 188 -29.79 -9.99 0.78
N THR A 189 -29.29 -9.55 -0.38
CA THR A 189 -30.14 -9.00 -1.44
C THR A 189 -31.27 -9.98 -1.78
N LYS A 190 -32.50 -9.48 -1.66
CA LYS A 190 -33.73 -10.26 -1.81
C LYS A 190 -33.71 -11.03 -3.13
N ASN A 191 -34.01 -12.33 -3.04
CA ASN A 191 -34.10 -13.24 -4.18
C ASN A 191 -32.81 -13.39 -5.02
N ARG A 192 -31.65 -12.96 -4.50
CA ARG A 192 -30.36 -13.07 -5.20
C ARG A 192 -29.53 -14.26 -4.72
N VAL A 193 -29.03 -15.04 -5.68
CA VAL A 193 -28.03 -16.11 -5.47
C VAL A 193 -26.71 -15.66 -6.08
N GLU A 194 -25.62 -15.75 -5.33
CA GLU A 194 -24.29 -15.36 -5.79
C GLU A 194 -23.56 -16.55 -6.41
N ARG A 195 -23.52 -16.58 -7.75
CA ARG A 195 -22.89 -17.66 -8.53
C ARG A 195 -21.50 -17.33 -9.04
N LYS A 196 -21.15 -16.05 -9.09
CA LYS A 196 -19.87 -15.63 -9.66
C LYS A 196 -18.76 -15.87 -8.65
N VAL A 197 -17.56 -16.13 -9.16
CA VAL A 197 -16.35 -16.28 -8.35
C VAL A 197 -15.72 -14.90 -8.21
N ALA A 198 -15.04 -14.66 -7.09
CA ALA A 198 -14.20 -13.50 -6.93
C ALA A 198 -13.16 -13.46 -8.05
N TRP A 199 -12.88 -12.26 -8.55
CA TRP A 199 -11.78 -12.08 -9.48
C TRP A 199 -10.46 -12.48 -8.80
N PRO A 200 -9.53 -13.15 -9.51
CA PRO A 200 -8.23 -13.47 -8.94
C PRO A 200 -7.55 -12.19 -8.44
N ARG A 201 -6.82 -12.27 -7.33
CA ARG A 201 -5.94 -11.16 -6.97
C ARG A 201 -4.91 -11.01 -8.07
N LEU A 202 -4.87 -9.85 -8.70
CA LEU A 202 -3.88 -9.50 -9.69
C LEU A 202 -2.48 -9.59 -9.07
N ILE A 203 -1.55 -10.20 -9.80
CA ILE A 203 -0.13 -10.14 -9.46
C ILE A 203 0.46 -8.82 -9.96
N GLY A 204 1.59 -8.38 -9.40
CA GLY A 204 2.19 -7.07 -9.71
C GLY A 204 2.33 -6.80 -11.21
N GLU A 205 2.72 -7.79 -12.00
CA GLU A 205 2.85 -7.67 -13.46
C GLU A 205 1.56 -7.28 -14.17
N GLN A 206 0.40 -7.76 -13.69
CA GLN A 206 -0.91 -7.47 -14.26
C GLN A 206 -1.46 -6.10 -13.81
N MET A 207 -0.90 -5.52 -12.74
CA MET A 207 -1.29 -4.20 -12.26
C MET A 207 -0.65 -3.07 -13.07
N TYR A 208 0.50 -3.35 -13.72
CA TYR A 208 1.30 -2.37 -14.47
C TYR A 208 1.29 -2.58 -15.99
N SER A 209 0.53 -3.56 -16.50
CA SER A 209 0.32 -3.84 -17.93
C SER A 209 -0.90 -3.12 -18.48
#